data_AF-A0A2M8Q2H2-F1
#
_entry.id   AF-A0A2M8Q2H2-F1
#
_cell.length_a   1.000
_cell.length_b   1.000
_cell.length_c   1.000
_cell.angle_alpha   90.00
_cell.angle_beta   90.00
_cell.angle_gamma   90.00
#
_symmetry.space_group_name_H-M   'P 1'
#
loop_
_entity.id
_entity.type
_entity.pdbx_description
1 polymer ?
#
loop_
_entity_poly.entity_id
_entity_poly.type
_entity_poly.pdbx_seq_one_letter_code
_entity_poly.pdbx_strand_id
1 'polypeptide(L)'
;MTDYNFYQDASDAKPKREPLTGYALSIAIAVALFALTFLEYFVATTDDLPIFSSNLIPLVVIALVKAALIINYYMHITRIWSLNEDGH
;
A
#
# COMPACT_ATOMS: atom_id res chain seq x y z
N MET A 1 3.29 -51.15 -16.34
CA MET A 1 2.26 -50.21 -16.81
C MET A 1 1.89 -49.31 -15.64
N THR A 2 2.76 -48.38 -15.24
CA THR A 2 2.52 -47.63 -13.99
C THR A 2 3.20 -46.25 -13.91
N ASP A 3 3.41 -45.55 -15.03
CA ASP A 3 4.02 -44.21 -15.01
C ASP A 3 3.13 -43.10 -15.56
N TYR A 4 1.96 -43.43 -16.11
CA TYR A 4 1.06 -42.44 -16.71
C TYR A 4 0.26 -41.62 -15.67
N ASN A 5 0.05 -42.14 -14.46
CA ASN A 5 -0.71 -41.45 -13.41
C ASN A 5 0.05 -40.27 -12.78
N PHE A 6 1.39 -40.27 -12.81
CA PHE A 6 2.19 -39.22 -12.18
C PHE A 6 2.19 -37.92 -12.99
N TYR A 7 2.22 -38.03 -14.33
CA TYR A 7 2.20 -36.85 -15.21
C TYR A 7 0.82 -36.21 -15.31
N GLN A 8 -0.26 -36.98 -15.08
CA GLN A 8 -1.63 -36.49 -15.07
C GLN A 8 -1.85 -35.51 -13.90
N ASP A 9 -1.35 -35.86 -12.70
CA ASP A 9 -1.46 -35.06 -11.47
C ASP A 9 -0.73 -33.70 -11.60
N ALA A 10 0.43 -33.68 -12.26
CA ALA A 10 1.18 -32.46 -12.50
C ALA A 10 0.53 -31.53 -13.56
N SER A 11 -0.20 -32.10 -14.53
CA SER A 11 -0.89 -31.32 -15.58
C SER A 11 -2.22 -30.71 -15.12
N ASP A 12 -2.82 -31.24 -14.04
CA ASP A 12 -4.08 -30.77 -13.47
C ASP A 12 -3.89 -29.70 -12.38
N ALA A 13 -2.63 -29.40 -12.02
CA ALA A 13 -2.28 -28.32 -11.12
C ALA A 13 -2.66 -26.96 -11.74
N LYS A 14 -3.85 -26.45 -11.39
CA LYS A 14 -4.28 -25.11 -11.80
C LYS A 14 -3.21 -24.10 -11.37
N PRO A 15 -2.80 -23.17 -12.25
CA PRO A 15 -1.85 -22.14 -11.88
C PRO A 15 -2.41 -21.40 -10.68
N LYS A 16 -1.68 -21.45 -9.56
CA LYS A 16 -2.01 -20.75 -8.32
C LYS A 16 -1.98 -19.27 -8.68
N ARG A 17 -3.12 -18.70 -9.06
CA ARG A 17 -3.25 -17.30 -9.44
C ARG A 17 -2.78 -16.50 -8.24
N GLU A 18 -1.61 -15.88 -8.35
CA GLU A 18 -1.15 -14.98 -7.31
C GLU A 18 -2.23 -13.91 -7.13
N PRO A 19 -2.74 -13.71 -5.91
CA PRO A 19 -3.79 -12.74 -5.71
C PRO A 19 -3.19 -11.36 -6.02
N LEU A 20 -3.66 -10.74 -7.11
CA LEU A 20 -3.40 -9.36 -7.53
C LEU A 20 -3.75 -8.30 -6.45
N THR A 21 -4.11 -8.74 -5.25
CA THR A 21 -4.58 -7.93 -4.14
C THR A 21 -3.49 -7.01 -3.59
N GLY A 22 -2.21 -7.39 -3.66
CA GLY A 22 -1.11 -6.55 -3.17
C GLY A 22 -0.92 -5.25 -3.97
N TYR A 23 -1.04 -5.32 -5.31
CA TYR A 23 -0.84 -4.17 -6.19
C TYR A 23 -2.04 -3.21 -6.20
N ALA A 24 -3.26 -3.74 -6.14
CA ALA A 24 -4.46 -2.91 -6.02
C ALA A 24 -4.48 -2.13 -4.69
N LEU A 25 -4.02 -2.76 -3.60
CA LEU A 25 -3.93 -2.12 -2.29
C LEU A 25 -2.90 -0.99 -2.26
N SER A 26 -1.70 -1.20 -2.84
CA SER A 26 -0.67 -0.15 -2.89
C SER A 26 -1.12 1.05 -3.72
N ILE A 27 -1.83 0.84 -4.83
CA ILE A 27 -2.43 1.92 -5.63
C ILE A 27 -3.48 2.68 -4.79
N ALA A 28 -4.37 1.98 -4.10
CA ALA A 28 -5.40 2.62 -3.27
C ALA A 28 -4.78 3.53 -2.19
N ILE A 29 -3.68 3.08 -1.58
CA ILE A 29 -2.96 3.86 -0.56
C ILE A 29 -2.22 5.03 -1.19
N ALA A 30 -1.62 4.87 -2.37
CA ALA A 30 -1.01 5.98 -3.11
C ALA A 30 -2.05 7.09 -3.40
N VAL A 31 -3.25 6.71 -3.83
CA VAL A 31 -4.36 7.64 -4.06
C VAL A 31 -4.78 8.34 -2.76
N ALA A 32 -4.86 7.62 -1.64
CA ALA A 32 -5.17 8.20 -0.34
C ALA A 32 -4.10 9.22 0.11
N LEU A 33 -2.82 8.88 -0.03
CA LEU A 33 -1.70 9.78 0.29
C LEU A 33 -1.69 11.03 -0.60
N PHE A 34 -2.01 10.87 -1.87
CA PHE A 34 -2.17 11.97 -2.81
C PHE A 34 -3.30 12.90 -2.38
N ALA A 35 -4.49 12.37 -2.08
CA ALA A 35 -5.61 13.17 -1.58
C ALA A 35 -5.26 13.91 -0.28
N LEU A 36 -4.56 13.24 0.64
CA LEU A 36 -4.10 13.85 1.89
C LEU A 36 -3.11 15.01 1.64
N THR A 37 -2.29 14.91 0.59
CA THR A 37 -1.36 15.96 0.19
C THR A 37 -2.07 17.17 -0.42
N PHE A 38 -3.12 16.94 -1.22
CA PHE A 38 -3.96 18.03 -1.73
C PHE A 38 -4.70 18.75 -0.59
N LEU A 39 -5.21 18.00 0.38
CA LEU A 39 -5.85 18.58 1.57
C LEU A 39 -4.87 19.43 2.37
N GLU A 40 -3.63 18.95 2.56
CA GLU A 40 -2.56 19.68 3.25
C GLU A 40 -2.20 20.97 2.52
N TYR A 41 -2.04 20.93 1.20
CA TYR A 41 -1.80 22.13 0.38
C TYR A 41 -2.95 23.12 0.49
N PHE A 42 -4.19 22.65 0.46
CA PHE A 42 -5.36 23.52 0.59
C PHE A 42 -5.38 24.20 1.97
N VAL A 43 -5.24 23.43 3.05
CA VAL A 43 -5.19 23.96 4.44
C VAL A 43 -4.02 24.94 4.62
N ALA A 44 -2.86 24.67 4.00
CA ALA A 44 -1.70 25.55 4.09
C ALA A 44 -1.84 26.85 3.29
N THR A 45 -2.66 26.88 2.23
CA THR A 45 -2.82 28.04 1.35
C THR A 45 -4.05 28.88 1.66
N THR A 46 -5.05 28.31 2.34
CA THR A 46 -6.21 29.05 2.83
C THR A 46 -6.01 29.44 4.29
N ASP A 47 -5.53 30.66 4.52
CA ASP A 47 -5.45 31.27 5.86
C ASP A 47 -6.83 31.60 6.47
N ASP A 48 -7.89 31.48 5.68
CA ASP A 48 -9.27 31.84 6.03
C ASP A 48 -10.11 30.71 6.65
N LEU A 49 -9.53 29.54 6.98
CA LEU A 49 -10.32 28.45 7.59
C LEU A 49 -10.68 28.83 9.05
N PRO A 50 -11.96 29.11 9.39
CA PRO A 50 -12.35 29.71 10.68
C PRO A 50 -12.26 28.73 11.86
N ILE A 51 -11.78 27.51 11.64
CA ILE A 51 -11.80 26.40 12.60
C ILE A 51 -10.50 26.34 13.42
N PHE A 52 -9.39 26.87 12.90
CA PHE A 52 -8.09 26.78 13.55
C PHE A 52 -7.40 28.15 13.60
N SER A 53 -7.09 28.64 14.80
CA SER A 53 -6.36 29.91 15.00
C SER A 53 -4.93 29.88 14.45
N SER A 54 -4.42 28.70 14.06
CA SER A 54 -3.13 28.50 13.43
C SER A 54 -3.17 27.25 12.55
N ASN A 55 -2.68 27.38 11.31
CA ASN A 55 -2.60 26.27 10.35
C ASN A 55 -1.56 25.21 10.75
N LEU A 56 -0.70 25.47 11.73
CA LEU A 56 0.39 24.56 12.11
C LEU A 56 -0.12 23.23 12.68
N ILE A 57 -1.08 23.27 13.60
CA ILE A 57 -1.60 22.10 14.30
C ILE A 57 -2.27 21.09 13.34
N PRO A 58 -3.23 21.49 12.48
CA PRO A 58 -3.86 20.54 11.55
C PRO A 58 -2.86 19.97 10.54
N LEU A 59 -1.89 20.74 10.06
CA LEU A 59 -0.85 20.26 9.14
C LEU A 59 0.03 19.19 9.79
N VAL A 60 0.44 19.39 11.03
CA VAL A 60 1.24 18.39 11.77
C VAL A 60 0.47 17.08 11.96
N VAL A 61 -0.84 17.16 12.27
CA VAL A 61 -1.68 15.95 12.40
C VAL A 61 -1.79 15.22 11.07
N ILE A 62 -2.01 15.93 9.96
CA ILE A 62 -2.06 15.36 8.61
C ILE A 62 -0.73 14.68 8.26
N ALA A 63 0.39 15.33 8.57
CA ALA A 63 1.73 14.78 8.34
C ALA A 63 1.98 13.49 9.14
N LEU A 64 1.54 13.43 10.41
CA LEU A 64 1.66 12.23 11.24
C LEU A 64 0.81 11.06 10.72
N VAL A 65 -0.43 11.33 10.30
CA VAL A 65 -1.30 10.31 9.68
C VAL A 65 -0.67 9.78 8.40
N LYS A 66 -0.11 10.67 7.57
CA LYS A 66 0.62 10.30 6.35
C LYS A 66 1.81 9.39 6.65
N ALA A 67 2.63 9.74 7.64
CA ALA A 67 3.77 8.95 8.06
C ALA A 67 3.34 7.55 8.55
N ALA A 68 2.28 7.46 9.33
CA ALA A 68 1.74 6.19 9.82
C ALA A 68 1.23 5.28 8.69
N LEU A 69 0.57 5.85 7.67
CA LEU A 69 0.16 5.14 6.46
C LEU A 69 1.36 4.59 5.68
N ILE A 70 2.39 5.41 5.47
CA ILE A 70 3.58 4.99 4.72
C ILE A 70 4.31 3.85 5.45
N ILE A 71 4.50 3.95 6.77
CA ILE A 71 5.18 2.91 7.56
C ILE A 71 4.37 1.61 7.53
N ASN A 72 3.07 1.65 7.83
CA ASN A 72 2.27 0.44 7.93
C ASN A 72 2.13 -0.29 6.59
N TYR A 73 2.05 0.44 5.49
CA TYR A 73 1.74 -0.17 4.21
C TYR A 73 2.95 -0.31 3.29
N TYR A 74 3.79 0.71 3.13
CA TYR A 74 4.94 0.61 2.22
C TYR A 74 6.13 -0.12 2.84
N MET A 75 6.43 0.10 4.12
CA MET A 75 7.54 -0.65 4.77
C MET A 75 7.19 -2.13 4.99
N HIS A 76 5.92 -2.46 5.17
CA HIS A 76 5.49 -3.86 5.30
C HIS A 76 5.49 -4.60 3.96
N ILE A 77 5.03 -3.95 2.88
CA ILE A 77 5.07 -4.54 1.53
C ILE A 77 6.51 -4.77 1.08
N THR A 78 7.41 -3.81 1.29
CA THR A 78 8.84 -3.96 0.94
C THR A 78 9.52 -5.08 1.72
N ARG A 79 9.18 -5.27 3.00
CA ARG A 79 9.71 -6.37 3.81
C ARG A 79 9.23 -7.75 3.34
N ILE A 80 7.96 -7.87 2.91
CA ILE A 80 7.45 -9.13 2.34
C ILE A 80 8.12 -9.43 0.99
N TRP A 81 8.36 -8.41 0.18
CA TRP A 81 9.06 -8.57 -1.09
C TRP A 81 10.53 -8.97 -0.89
N SER A 82 11.24 -8.35 0.06
CA SER A 82 12.64 -8.70 0.33
C SER A 82 12.80 -10.12 0.90
N LEU A 83 11.83 -10.61 1.68
CA LEU A 83 11.86 -11.99 2.22
C LEU A 83 11.73 -13.07 1.13
N ASN A 84 11.17 -12.74 -0.04
CA ASN A 84 11.04 -13.67 -1.17
C ASN A 84 12.24 -13.59 -2.14
N GLU A 85 13.12 -12.61 -1.99
CA GLU A 85 14.27 -12.38 -2.88
C GLU A 85 15.57 -13.04 -2.37
N ASP A 86 15.63 -13.45 -1.09
CA ASP A 86 16.78 -14.17 -0.48
C ASP A 86 16.70 -15.71 -0.63
N GLY A 87 15.87 -16.22 -1.55
CA GLY A 87 15.69 -17.65 -1.83
C GLY A 87 16.65 -18.25 -2.87
N HIS A 88 17.82 -17.64 -3.06
CA HIS A 88 18.90 -18.17 -3.89
C HIS A 88 20.02 -18.79 -3.05
#